data_AF-A0A239RY25-F1
#
_entry.id   AF-A0A239RY25-F1
#
_cell.length_a   1.000
_cell.length_b   1.000
_cell.length_c   1.000
_cell.angle_alpha   90.00
_cell.angle_beta   90.00
_cell.angle_gamma   90.00
#
_symmetry.space_group_name_H-M   'P 1'
#
loop_
_entity.id
_entity.type
_entity.pdbx_description
1 polymer ?
#
loop_
_entity_poly.entity_id
_entity_poly.type
_entity_poly.pdbx_seq_one_letter_code
_entity_poly.pdbx_strand_id
1 'polypeptide(L)'
;MSFGHQLVEKLNIATIAGLPFAIAMYFWANRLIPVPFDGRADWEVHSLFIAWLLTLIYAIFRPLMKAWREILAFAALAWLLLPILNFFTTDRHLGVAIPYGAWVLVNIEIGLMLIGLLLLWATLEVQKKINTPIPIKNRLNG
;
A
#
# COMPACT_ATOMS: atom_id res chain seq x y z
N MET A 1 -12.48 -0.25 -26.15
CA MET A 1 -12.01 0.85 -25.29
C MET A 1 -10.87 1.56 -25.99
N SER A 2 -10.87 2.89 -26.03
CA SER A 2 -9.76 3.67 -26.59
C SER A 2 -8.51 3.57 -25.72
N PHE A 3 -7.33 3.83 -26.31
CA PHE A 3 -6.05 3.83 -25.58
C PHE A 3 -6.07 4.79 -24.36
N GLY A 4 -6.63 5.99 -24.53
CA GLY A 4 -6.75 6.96 -23.45
C GLY A 4 -7.57 6.45 -22.25
N HIS A 5 -8.64 5.69 -22.49
CA HIS A 5 -9.45 5.11 -21.43
C HIS A 5 -8.64 4.10 -20.59
N GLN A 6 -7.90 3.21 -21.26
CA GLN A 6 -7.07 2.23 -20.57
C GLN A 6 -5.95 2.91 -19.76
N LEU A 7 -5.35 3.96 -20.30
CA LEU A 7 -4.32 4.73 -19.60
C LEU A 7 -4.86 5.37 -18.32
N VAL A 8 -6.04 6.01 -18.39
CA VAL A 8 -6.69 6.63 -17.23
C VAL A 8 -7.00 5.57 -16.16
N GLU A 9 -7.48 4.39 -16.55
CA GLU A 9 -7.70 3.30 -15.61
C GLU A 9 -6.43 2.85 -14.89
N LYS A 10 -5.29 2.78 -15.59
CA LYS A 10 -3.99 2.43 -14.97
C LYS A 10 -3.47 3.51 -14.04
N LEU A 11 -3.58 4.77 -14.45
CA LEU A 11 -3.22 5.91 -13.61
C LEU A 11 -4.07 5.96 -12.35
N ASN A 12 -5.37 5.68 -12.45
CA ASN A 12 -6.25 5.61 -11.28
C ASN A 12 -5.81 4.54 -10.29
N ILE A 13 -5.37 3.36 -10.76
CA ILE A 13 -4.82 2.33 -9.86
C ILE A 13 -3.57 2.83 -9.16
N ALA A 14 -2.61 3.38 -9.92
CA ALA A 14 -1.35 3.88 -9.37
C ALA A 14 -1.60 5.02 -8.35
N THR A 15 -2.61 5.85 -8.57
CA THR A 15 -2.97 6.93 -7.66
C THR A 15 -3.70 6.40 -6.43
N ILE A 16 -4.78 5.63 -6.59
CA ILE A 16 -5.65 5.25 -5.46
C ILE A 16 -5.04 4.12 -4.63
N ALA A 17 -4.46 3.10 -5.27
CA ALA A 17 -3.84 1.98 -4.57
C ALA A 17 -2.31 2.16 -4.43
N GLY A 18 -1.67 2.72 -5.45
CA GLY A 18 -0.22 2.88 -5.48
C GLY A 18 0.32 3.98 -4.56
N LEU A 19 -0.37 5.11 -4.38
CA LEU A 19 0.09 6.15 -3.45
C LEU A 19 0.11 5.68 -1.99
N PRO A 20 -0.92 4.99 -1.45
CA PRO A 20 -0.83 4.40 -0.11
C PRO A 20 0.36 3.45 0.04
N PHE A 21 0.67 2.64 -0.97
CA PHE A 21 1.87 1.79 -0.97
C PHE A 21 3.15 2.64 -0.95
N ALA A 22 3.24 3.67 -1.80
CA ALA A 22 4.40 4.56 -1.87
C ALA A 22 4.65 5.31 -0.56
N ILE A 23 3.59 5.77 0.11
CA ILE A 23 3.67 6.39 1.44
C ILE A 23 4.17 5.38 2.48
N ALA A 24 3.74 4.12 2.42
CA ALA A 24 4.31 3.08 3.27
C ALA A 24 5.81 2.93 3.03
N MET A 25 6.24 2.92 1.76
CA MET A 25 7.66 2.81 1.41
C MET A 25 8.49 3.99 1.91
N TYR A 26 7.93 5.21 1.93
CA TYR A 26 8.56 6.36 2.60
C TYR A 26 8.79 6.08 4.10
N PHE A 27 7.79 5.55 4.81
CA PHE A 27 7.93 5.19 6.23
C PHE A 27 8.91 4.05 6.48
N TRP A 28 9.04 3.12 5.53
CA TRP A 28 10.07 2.08 5.54
C TRP A 28 11.46 2.69 5.36
N ALA A 29 11.65 3.57 4.38
CA ALA A 29 12.91 4.27 4.14
C ALA A 29 13.33 5.09 5.37
N ASN A 30 12.40 5.81 6.00
CA ASN A 30 12.67 6.58 7.20
C ASN A 30 13.16 5.73 8.39
N ARG A 31 12.79 4.44 8.45
CA ARG A 31 13.24 3.51 9.50
C ARG A 31 14.51 2.74 9.14
N LEU A 32 14.74 2.49 7.86
CA LEU A 32 15.86 1.68 7.36
C LEU A 32 17.10 2.51 7.02
N ILE A 33 16.95 3.76 6.58
CA ILE A 33 18.09 4.60 6.23
C ILE A 33 18.78 5.09 7.52
N PRO A 34 20.08 4.81 7.70
CA PRO A 34 20.82 5.24 8.88
C PRO A 34 20.81 6.77 9.08
N VAL A 35 20.88 7.21 10.33
CA VAL A 35 20.95 8.64 10.68
C VAL A 35 22.11 9.39 10.01
N PRO A 36 23.36 8.87 9.96
CA PRO A 36 24.49 9.58 9.36
C PRO A 36 24.53 9.51 7.82
N PHE A 37 23.42 9.15 7.16
CA PHE A 37 23.39 9.01 5.70
C PHE A 37 23.25 10.37 5.01
N ASP A 38 24.24 10.71 4.18
CA ASP A 38 24.24 11.96 3.40
C ASP A 38 23.05 12.02 2.44
N GLY A 39 22.31 13.13 2.46
CA GLY A 39 21.11 13.28 1.64
C GLY A 39 19.97 12.35 2.03
N ARG A 40 19.92 11.86 3.28
CA ARG A 40 18.85 10.97 3.76
C ARG A 40 17.45 11.47 3.42
N ALA A 41 17.16 12.76 3.67
CA ALA A 41 15.84 13.33 3.40
C ALA A 41 15.44 13.20 1.93
N ASP A 42 16.39 13.41 1.01
CA ASP A 42 16.16 13.25 -0.43
C ASP A 42 15.86 11.78 -0.76
N TRP A 43 16.58 10.84 -0.16
CA TRP A 43 16.35 9.41 -0.37
C TRP A 43 15.04 8.90 0.20
N GLU A 44 14.56 9.46 1.31
CA GLU A 44 13.21 9.19 1.81
C GLU A 44 12.17 9.59 0.76
N VAL A 45 12.29 10.79 0.18
CA VAL A 45 11.38 11.27 -0.87
C VAL A 45 11.53 10.46 -2.17
N HIS A 46 12.76 10.14 -2.59
CA HIS A 46 13.01 9.29 -3.75
C HIS A 46 12.33 7.92 -3.59
N SER A 47 12.37 7.33 -2.40
CA SER A 47 11.74 6.03 -2.15
C SER A 47 10.23 6.04 -2.44
N LEU A 48 9.53 7.14 -2.10
CA LEU A 48 8.12 7.34 -2.41
C LEU A 48 7.89 7.38 -3.92
N PHE A 49 8.61 8.24 -4.65
CA PHE A 49 8.42 8.39 -6.09
C PHE A 49 8.81 7.13 -6.88
N ILE A 50 9.87 6.45 -6.47
CA ILE A 50 10.28 5.16 -7.05
C ILE A 50 9.20 4.12 -6.81
N ALA A 51 8.72 3.95 -5.57
CA ALA A 51 7.66 3.00 -5.26
C ALA A 51 6.37 3.28 -6.03
N TRP A 52 5.96 4.55 -6.11
CA TRP A 52 4.80 4.96 -6.90
C TRP A 52 4.98 4.63 -8.39
N LEU A 53 6.13 4.99 -8.98
CA LEU A 53 6.44 4.68 -10.38
C LEU A 53 6.44 3.17 -10.64
N LEU A 54 6.98 2.37 -9.71
CA LEU A 54 6.93 0.91 -9.79
C LEU A 54 5.49 0.39 -9.79
N THR A 55 4.59 0.95 -8.98
CA THR A 55 3.16 0.56 -9.02
C THR A 55 2.47 0.95 -10.32
N LEU A 56 2.83 2.09 -10.92
CA LEU A 56 2.31 2.52 -12.22
C LEU A 56 2.76 1.56 -13.33
N ILE A 57 4.06 1.26 -13.38
CA ILE A 57 4.64 0.28 -14.30
C ILE A 57 3.96 -1.07 -14.11
N TYR A 58 3.81 -1.52 -12.86
CA TYR A 58 3.13 -2.77 -12.53
C TYR A 58 1.68 -2.79 -13.03
N ALA A 59 0.93 -1.71 -12.83
CA ALA A 59 -0.45 -1.60 -13.28
C ALA A 59 -0.57 -1.68 -14.80
N ILE A 60 0.35 -1.08 -15.56
CA ILE A 60 0.38 -1.12 -17.03
C ILE A 60 0.50 -2.56 -17.55
N PHE A 61 1.39 -3.37 -16.96
CA PHE A 61 1.65 -4.74 -17.42
C PHE A 61 0.69 -5.80 -16.87
N ARG A 62 -0.26 -5.42 -16.02
CA ARG A 62 -1.20 -6.36 -15.36
C ARG A 62 -2.64 -6.18 -15.83
N PRO A 63 -3.46 -7.25 -15.86
CA PRO A 63 -4.90 -7.11 -16.07
C PRO A 63 -5.53 -6.19 -15.02
N LEU A 64 -6.47 -5.34 -15.43
CA LEU A 64 -7.01 -4.24 -14.61
C LEU A 64 -7.39 -4.67 -13.18
N MET A 65 -8.27 -5.66 -13.06
CA MET A 65 -8.75 -6.10 -11.75
C MET A 65 -7.67 -6.80 -10.92
N LYS A 66 -6.71 -7.49 -11.56
CA LYS A 66 -5.57 -8.10 -10.86
C LYS A 66 -4.64 -7.03 -10.30
N ALA A 67 -4.35 -5.99 -11.08
CA ALA A 67 -3.53 -4.86 -10.63
C ALA A 67 -4.12 -4.16 -9.41
N TRP A 68 -5.44 -3.90 -9.41
CA TRP A 68 -6.15 -3.36 -8.24
C TRP A 68 -5.93 -4.22 -6.99
N ARG A 69 -6.22 -5.52 -7.09
CA ARG A 69 -6.07 -6.45 -5.96
C ARG A 69 -4.63 -6.51 -5.46
N GLU A 70 -3.68 -6.70 -6.37
CA GLU A 70 -2.29 -6.96 -6.01
C GLU A 70 -1.60 -5.73 -5.41
N ILE A 71 -1.83 -4.53 -5.98
CA ILE A 71 -1.25 -3.30 -5.43
C ILE A 71 -1.88 -2.97 -4.07
N LEU A 72 -3.19 -3.14 -3.89
CA LEU A 72 -3.83 -2.99 -2.57
C LEU A 72 -3.29 -4.00 -1.55
N ALA A 73 -3.05 -5.25 -1.96
CA ALA A 73 -2.48 -6.27 -1.09
C ALA A 73 -1.05 -5.91 -0.66
N PHE A 74 -0.22 -5.44 -1.60
CA PHE A 74 1.12 -4.96 -1.29
C PHE A 74 1.11 -3.75 -0.37
N ALA A 75 0.19 -2.80 -0.60
CA ALA A 75 -0.02 -1.67 0.30
C ALA A 75 -0.38 -2.16 1.71
N ALA A 76 -1.39 -3.01 1.84
CA ALA A 76 -1.83 -3.56 3.11
C ALA A 76 -0.70 -4.24 3.87
N LEU A 77 0.08 -5.10 3.20
CA LEU A 77 1.23 -5.77 3.79
C LEU A 77 2.31 -4.77 4.24
N ALA A 78 2.66 -3.80 3.39
CA ALA A 78 3.67 -2.80 3.73
C ALA A 78 3.30 -2.01 4.99
N TRP A 79 2.02 -1.64 5.15
CA TRP A 79 1.52 -0.95 6.35
C TRP A 79 1.48 -1.86 7.58
N LEU A 80 0.98 -3.09 7.47
CA LEU A 80 0.89 -4.04 8.60
C LEU A 80 2.26 -4.52 9.10
N LEU A 81 3.28 -4.48 8.24
CA LEU A 81 4.65 -4.84 8.59
C LEU A 81 5.44 -3.66 9.20
N LEU A 82 4.96 -2.42 9.12
CA LEU A 82 5.65 -1.25 9.72
C LEU A 82 5.85 -1.38 11.25
N PRO A 83 4.88 -1.83 12.05
CA PRO A 83 5.08 -2.05 13.49
C PRO A 83 6.14 -3.10 13.79
N ILE A 84 6.20 -4.16 12.97
CA ILE A 84 7.21 -5.22 13.08
C ILE A 84 8.58 -4.65 12.71
N LEU A 85 8.67 -3.86 11.64
CA LEU A 85 9.90 -3.17 11.30
C LEU A 85 10.35 -2.25 12.43
N ASN A 86 9.43 -1.46 13.00
CA ASN A 86 9.73 -0.53 14.09
C ASN A 86 10.26 -1.25 15.33
N PHE A 87 9.79 -2.47 15.61
CA PHE A 87 10.32 -3.32 16.67
C PHE A 87 11.80 -3.69 16.47
N PHE A 88 12.24 -3.90 15.22
CA PHE A 88 13.64 -4.25 14.92
C PHE A 88 14.56 -3.07 14.69
N THR A 89 14.03 -1.92 14.26
CA THR A 89 14.85 -0.75 13.87
C THR A 89 14.93 0.32 14.95
N THR A 90 14.03 0.32 15.93
CA THR A 90 13.86 1.44 16.86
C THR A 90 13.65 0.98 18.28
N ASP A 91 14.29 1.65 19.24
CA ASP A 91 14.07 1.43 20.69
C ASP A 91 12.68 1.92 21.18
N ARG A 92 11.86 2.47 20.28
CA ARG A 92 10.58 3.14 20.57
C ARG A 92 9.39 2.39 19.97
N HIS A 93 9.39 1.07 20.15
CA HIS A 93 8.31 0.18 19.70
C HIS A 93 7.23 -0.04 20.79
N LEU A 94 6.10 -0.66 20.43
CA LEU A 94 4.95 -0.87 21.34
C LEU A 94 5.33 -1.50 22.69
N GLY A 95 6.22 -2.50 22.67
CA GLY A 95 6.71 -3.17 23.88
C GLY A 95 7.42 -2.25 24.90
N VAL A 96 8.01 -1.14 24.45
CA VAL A 96 8.58 -0.10 25.33
C VAL A 96 7.57 1.03 25.55
N ALA A 97 6.77 1.39 24.54
CA ALA A 97 5.86 2.52 24.67
C ALA A 97 4.76 2.31 25.73
N ILE A 98 4.23 1.09 25.85
CA ILE A 98 3.12 0.78 26.77
C ILE A 98 3.57 0.86 28.24
N PRO A 99 4.67 0.19 28.69
CA PRO A 99 5.12 0.27 30.08
C PRO A 99 5.50 1.68 30.53
N TYR A 100 6.02 2.51 29.61
CA TYR A 100 6.47 3.88 29.90
C TYR A 100 5.36 4.94 29.70
N GLY A 101 4.11 4.53 29.40
CA GLY A 101 2.97 5.45 29.26
C GLY A 101 3.07 6.38 28.04
N ALA A 102 3.85 6.03 27.02
CA ALA A 102 4.07 6.84 25.83
C ALA A 102 2.92 6.67 24.81
N TRP A 103 1.71 7.07 25.19
CA TRP A 103 0.47 6.88 24.43
C TRP A 103 0.51 7.46 23.01
N VAL A 104 1.28 8.52 22.78
CA VAL A 104 1.47 9.09 21.43
C VAL A 104 2.06 8.04 20.47
N LEU A 105 3.08 7.28 20.91
CA LEU A 105 3.68 6.23 20.08
C LEU A 105 2.71 5.07 19.86
N VAL A 106 1.97 4.69 20.90
CA VAL A 106 0.94 3.63 20.80
C VAL A 106 -0.11 3.99 19.76
N ASN A 107 -0.62 5.23 19.79
CA ASN A 107 -1.63 5.71 18.85
C ASN A 107 -1.11 5.76 17.40
N ILE A 108 0.17 6.11 17.20
CA ILE A 108 0.79 6.06 15.87
C ILE A 108 0.78 4.64 15.33
N GLU A 109 1.27 3.67 16.11
CA GLU A 109 1.32 2.26 15.71
C GLU A 109 -0.06 1.67 15.40
N ILE A 110 -1.06 2.00 16.22
CA ILE A 110 -2.46 1.64 15.96
C ILE A 110 -2.94 2.27 14.65
N GLY A 111 -2.63 3.54 14.41
CA GLY A 111 -2.97 4.23 13.15
C GLY A 111 -2.37 3.54 11.92
N LEU A 112 -1.09 3.13 11.99
CA LEU A 112 -0.43 2.39 10.91
C LEU A 112 -1.16 1.06 10.64
N MET A 113 -1.48 0.31 11.69
CA MET A 113 -2.22 -0.96 11.57
C MET A 113 -3.62 -0.76 11.00
N LEU A 114 -4.36 0.26 11.44
CA LEU A 114 -5.70 0.54 10.95
C LEU A 114 -5.71 0.83 9.45
N ILE A 115 -4.75 1.62 8.96
CA ILE A 115 -4.61 1.87 7.51
C ILE A 115 -4.32 0.56 6.77
N GLY A 116 -3.40 -0.27 7.29
CA GLY A 116 -3.11 -1.59 6.72
C GLY A 116 -4.34 -2.51 6.67
N LEU A 117 -5.14 -2.54 7.73
CA LEU A 117 -6.38 -3.33 7.79
C LEU A 117 -7.45 -2.81 6.83
N LEU A 118 -7.59 -1.50 6.66
CA LEU A 118 -8.51 -0.89 5.69
C LEU A 118 -8.12 -1.26 4.26
N LEU A 119 -6.83 -1.24 3.94
CA LEU A 119 -6.31 -1.64 2.63
C LEU A 119 -6.46 -3.15 2.40
N LEU A 120 -6.28 -3.98 3.44
CA LEU A 120 -6.53 -5.41 3.39
C LEU A 120 -8.00 -5.69 3.11
N TRP A 121 -8.91 -4.99 3.81
CA TRP A 121 -10.33 -5.09 3.55
C TRP A 121 -10.68 -4.70 2.12
N ALA A 122 -10.16 -3.59 1.60
CA ALA A 122 -10.35 -3.19 0.21
C ALA A 122 -9.85 -4.24 -0.79
N THR A 123 -8.71 -4.88 -0.50
CA THR A 123 -8.17 -6.00 -1.28
C THR A 123 -9.16 -7.16 -1.36
N LEU A 124 -9.75 -7.53 -0.22
CA LEU A 124 -10.72 -8.63 -0.13
C LEU A 124 -12.02 -8.30 -0.89
N GLU A 125 -12.50 -7.06 -0.83
CA GLU A 125 -13.68 -6.62 -1.59
C GLU A 125 -13.43 -6.66 -3.10
N VAL A 126 -12.25 -6.24 -3.56
CA VAL A 126 -11.86 -6.38 -4.97
C VAL A 126 -11.79 -7.85 -5.38
N GLN A 127 -11.22 -8.71 -4.52
CA GLN A 127 -11.14 -10.16 -4.77
C GLN A 127 -12.52 -10.82 -4.88
N LYS A 128 -13.49 -10.42 -4.04
CA LYS A 128 -14.87 -10.89 -4.15
C LYS A 128 -15.48 -10.54 -5.52
N LYS A 129 -15.31 -9.29 -5.97
CA LYS A 129 -15.81 -8.83 -7.29
C LYS A 129 -15.20 -9.60 -8.46
N ILE A 130 -13.93 -10.02 -8.36
CA ILE A 130 -13.27 -10.85 -9.38
C ILE A 130 -13.88 -12.26 -9.43
N ASN A 131 -14.31 -12.80 -8.29
CA ASN A 131 -14.81 -14.17 -8.18
C ASN A 131 -16.31 -14.31 -8.45
N THR A 132 -17.08 -13.22 -8.50
CA THR A 132 -18.51 -13.28 -8.80
C THR A 132 -18.72 -13.68 -10.27
N PRO A 133 -19.34 -14.84 -10.56
CA PRO A 133 -19.59 -15.28 -11.93
C PRO A 133 -20.61 -14.35 -12.62
N ILE A 134 -20.39 -14.05 -13.90
CA ILE A 134 -21.32 -13.25 -14.71
C ILE A 134 -22.65 -14.04 -14.82
N PRO A 135 -23.80 -13.48 -14.41
CA PRO A 135 -25.07 -14.18 -14.52
C PRO A 135 -25.41 -14.49 -15.99
N ILE A 136 -25.71 -15.76 -16.27
CA ILE A 136 -25.93 -16.35 -17.61
C ILE A 136 -27.16 -15.76 -18.36
N LYS A 137 -27.92 -14.85 -17.74
CA LYS A 137 -29.25 -14.41 -18.21
C LYS A 137 -29.27 -13.68 -19.57
N ASN A 138 -28.14 -13.32 -20.18
CA ASN A 138 -28.09 -12.65 -21.47
C ASN A 138 -27.79 -13.55 -22.69
N ARG A 139 -27.72 -14.88 -22.56
CA ARG A 139 -27.47 -15.79 -23.72
C ARG A 139 -28.71 -16.35 -24.42
N LEU A 140 -29.92 -16.11 -23.91
CA LEU A 140 -31.16 -16.73 -24.45
C LEU A 140 -32.12 -15.75 -25.14
N ASN A 141 -31.76 -14.47 -25.25
CA ASN A 141 -32.61 -13.44 -25.88
C ASN A 141 -31.98 -12.81 -27.14
N GLY A 142 -31.07 -13.52 -27.80
CA GLY A 142 -30.43 -13.10 -29.06
C GLY A 142 -30.69 -14.11 -30.16
#